data_AF-A0A7I0JQN2-F1
#
_entry.id   AF-A0A7I0JQN2-F1
#
_cell.length_a   1.000
_cell.length_b   1.000
_cell.length_c   1.000
_cell.angle_alpha   90.00
_cell.angle_beta   90.00
_cell.angle_gamma   90.00
#
_symmetry.space_group_name_H-M   'P 1'
#
loop_
_entity.id
_entity.type
_entity.pdbx_description
1 polymer ?
#
loop_
_entity_poly.entity_id
_entity_poly.type
_entity_poly.pdbx_seq_one_letter_code
_entity_poly.pdbx_strand_id
1 'polypeptide(L)'
;AIFPTPAANPLTTAAALTKLVPQIQETLPKGMTIEVVYDATGQISASIDEVFKTIGEAVAIVIVVILLFLGSFRSVMMPIVTIPLSLIGVCFILFAVGYSINLLS
;
A
#
# COMPACT_ATOMS: atom_id res chain seq x y z
N ALA A 1 -23.19 -1.81 11.00
CA ALA A 1 -22.00 -1.97 10.15
C ALA A 1 -21.84 -0.71 9.31
N ILE A 2 -20.64 -0.16 9.21
CA ILE A 2 -20.34 1.02 8.41
C ILE A 2 -19.64 0.53 7.14
N PHE A 3 -20.11 0.95 5.98
CA PHE A 3 -19.55 0.55 4.69
C PHE A 3 -19.03 1.78 3.95
N PRO A 4 -17.81 1.74 3.36
CA PRO A 4 -17.32 2.82 2.52
C PRO A 4 -18.17 2.91 1.23
N THR A 5 -18.31 4.13 0.71
CA THR A 5 -18.93 4.33 -0.61
C THR A 5 -18.06 3.72 -1.71
N PRO A 6 -18.64 3.29 -2.86
CA PRO A 6 -17.89 2.60 -3.91
C PRO A 6 -16.71 3.40 -4.50
N ALA A 7 -16.76 4.73 -4.42
CA ALA A 7 -15.71 5.63 -4.90
C ALA A 7 -14.69 6.01 -3.81
N ALA A 8 -14.92 5.63 -2.55
CA ALA A 8 -14.06 6.00 -1.43
C ALA A 8 -12.94 4.97 -1.24
N ASN A 9 -11.73 5.44 -0.94
CA ASN A 9 -10.61 4.57 -0.60
C ASN A 9 -10.81 4.02 0.83
N PRO A 10 -10.90 2.69 1.01
CA PRO A 10 -11.16 2.08 2.32
C PRO A 10 -10.14 2.46 3.39
N LEU A 11 -8.85 2.54 3.05
CA LEU A 11 -7.76 2.89 3.99
C LEU A 11 -7.94 4.32 4.51
N THR A 12 -8.21 5.27 3.62
CA THR A 12 -8.43 6.67 4.01
C THR A 12 -9.72 6.85 4.81
N THR A 13 -10.74 6.06 4.49
CA THR A 13 -12.05 6.11 5.13
C THR A 13 -11.98 5.53 6.54
N ALA A 14 -11.30 4.40 6.73
CA ALA A 14 -11.05 3.80 8.04
C ALA A 14 -10.19 4.73 8.91
N ALA A 15 -9.14 5.34 8.36
CA ALA A 15 -8.31 6.29 9.09
C ALA A 15 -9.10 7.53 9.55
N ALA A 16 -10.01 8.04 8.71
CA ALA A 16 -10.91 9.13 9.10
C ALA A 16 -11.89 8.68 10.20
N LEU A 17 -12.42 7.46 10.09
CA LEU A 17 -13.34 6.89 11.08
C LEU A 17 -12.68 6.74 12.44
N THR A 18 -11.47 6.17 12.50
CA THR A 18 -10.69 6.00 13.74
C THR A 18 -10.41 7.33 14.44
N LYS A 19 -10.30 8.45 13.69
CA LYS A 19 -10.16 9.80 14.27
C LYS A 19 -11.46 10.40 14.80
N LEU A 20 -12.60 10.05 14.21
CA LEU A 20 -13.93 10.56 14.58
C LEU A 20 -14.57 9.77 15.72
N VAL A 21 -14.31 8.45 15.81
CA VAL A 21 -14.88 7.57 16.85
C VAL A 21 -14.67 8.09 18.29
N PRO A 22 -13.49 8.59 18.69
CA PRO A 22 -13.28 9.14 20.04
C PRO A 22 -14.15 10.37 20.32
N GLN A 23 -14.30 11.27 19.35
CA GLN A 23 -15.12 12.49 19.48
C GLN A 23 -16.61 12.15 19.64
N ILE A 24 -17.07 11.13 18.92
CA ILE A 24 -18.44 10.63 19.04
C ILE A 24 -18.62 9.96 20.41
N GLN A 25 -17.61 9.23 20.88
CA GLN A 25 -17.65 8.53 22.16
C GLN A 25 -17.77 9.49 23.36
N GLU A 26 -17.18 10.67 23.29
CA GLU A 26 -17.35 11.73 24.31
C GLU A 26 -18.77 12.29 24.38
N THR A 27 -19.53 12.19 23.29
CA THR A 27 -20.91 12.70 23.20
C THR A 27 -21.95 11.65 23.63
N LEU A 28 -21.53 10.42 23.93
CA LEU A 28 -22.43 9.33 24.27
C LEU A 28 -22.94 9.39 25.72
N PRO A 29 -24.15 8.88 26.00
CA PRO A 29 -24.65 8.72 27.36
C PRO A 29 -23.72 7.82 28.19
N LYS A 30 -23.64 8.08 29.50
CA LYS A 30 -22.83 7.28 30.42
C LYS A 30 -23.21 5.79 30.31
N GLY A 31 -22.22 4.96 29.99
CA GLY A 31 -22.37 3.51 29.85
C GLY A 31 -22.38 2.99 28.41
N MET A 32 -22.37 3.86 27.39
CA MET A 32 -22.16 3.44 25.99
C MET A 32 -20.69 3.53 25.58
N THR A 33 -20.18 2.47 24.95
CA THR A 33 -18.84 2.39 24.36
C THR A 33 -18.92 1.96 22.90
N ILE A 34 -18.12 2.59 22.04
CA ILE A 34 -17.97 2.19 20.65
C ILE A 34 -16.67 1.39 20.55
N GLU A 35 -16.76 0.17 20.02
CA GLU A 35 -15.60 -0.68 19.79
C GLU A 35 -15.60 -1.16 18.33
N VAL A 36 -14.44 -1.09 17.67
CA VAL A 36 -14.28 -1.56 16.29
C VAL A 36 -13.91 -3.03 16.34
N VAL A 37 -14.90 -3.90 16.15
CA VAL A 37 -14.72 -5.37 16.25
C VAL A 37 -14.18 -5.98 14.95
N TYR A 38 -14.36 -5.31 13.81
CA TYR A 38 -13.92 -5.81 12.51
C TYR A 38 -13.46 -4.67 11.59
N ASP A 39 -12.22 -4.78 11.11
CA ASP A 39 -11.60 -3.85 10.18
C ASP A 39 -10.79 -4.61 9.12
N ALA A 40 -11.27 -4.58 7.88
CA ALA A 40 -10.59 -5.21 6.75
C ALA A 40 -9.35 -4.42 6.27
N THR A 41 -9.21 -3.15 6.67
CA THR A 41 -8.11 -2.29 6.22
C THR A 41 -6.75 -2.65 6.83
N GLY A 42 -6.76 -3.33 7.99
CA GLY A 42 -5.55 -3.89 8.59
C GLY A 42 -4.90 -4.96 7.71
N GLN A 43 -5.69 -5.88 7.15
CA GLN A 43 -5.17 -6.90 6.24
C GLN A 43 -4.67 -6.29 4.92
N ILE A 44 -5.39 -5.31 4.38
CA ILE A 44 -4.97 -4.60 3.17
C ILE A 44 -3.61 -3.90 3.39
N SER A 45 -3.45 -3.20 4.50
CA SER A 45 -2.21 -2.49 4.83
C SER A 45 -1.03 -3.45 4.98
N ALA A 46 -1.23 -4.58 5.68
CA ALA A 46 -0.20 -5.59 5.85
C ALA A 46 0.22 -6.23 4.51
N SER A 47 -0.73 -6.52 3.62
CA SER A 47 -0.42 -7.03 2.28
C SER A 47 0.36 -6.03 1.44
N ILE A 48 0.05 -4.73 1.52
CA ILE A 48 0.80 -3.67 0.82
C ILE A 48 2.25 -3.63 1.33
N ASP A 49 2.46 -3.68 2.65
CA ASP A 49 3.79 -3.67 3.25
C ASP A 49 4.62 -4.89 2.81
N GLU A 50 4.00 -6.08 2.78
CA GLU A 50 4.65 -7.31 2.32
C GLU A 50 5.04 -7.25 0.84
N VAL A 51 4.22 -6.62 -0.01
CA VAL A 51 4.55 -6.39 -1.42
C VAL A 51 5.79 -5.49 -1.55
N PHE A 52 5.86 -4.38 -0.79
CA PHE A 52 7.03 -3.50 -0.82
C PHE A 52 8.29 -4.20 -0.33
N LYS A 53 8.18 -5.01 0.73
CA LYS A 53 9.28 -5.83 1.23
C LYS A 53 9.76 -6.84 0.17
N THR A 54 8.84 -7.55 -0.46
CA THR A 54 9.15 -8.53 -1.51
C THR A 54 9.84 -7.88 -2.71
N ILE A 55 9.37 -6.71 -3.14
CA ILE A 55 10.03 -5.93 -4.22
C ILE A 55 11.45 -5.55 -3.79
N GLY A 56 11.64 -5.07 -2.56
CA GLY A 56 12.97 -4.74 -2.03
C GLY A 56 13.92 -5.93 -2.02
N GLU A 57 13.46 -7.09 -1.56
CA GLU A 57 14.22 -8.35 -1.56
C GLU A 57 14.60 -8.76 -2.99
N ALA A 58 13.66 -8.70 -3.93
CA ALA A 58 13.91 -9.03 -5.33
C ALA A 58 14.95 -8.09 -5.97
N VAL A 59 14.84 -6.78 -5.73
CA VAL A 59 15.82 -5.79 -6.24
C VAL A 59 17.20 -6.06 -5.67
N ALA A 60 17.31 -6.35 -4.37
CA ALA A 60 18.58 -6.67 -3.73
C ALA A 60 19.24 -7.90 -4.36
N ILE A 61 18.46 -8.97 -4.58
CA ILE A 61 18.94 -10.20 -5.23
C ILE A 61 19.43 -9.90 -6.66
N VAL A 62 18.67 -9.14 -7.44
CA VAL A 62 19.05 -8.76 -8.81
C VAL A 62 20.36 -7.98 -8.83
N ILE A 63 20.54 -7.01 -7.91
CA ILE A 63 21.79 -6.24 -7.78
C ILE A 63 22.97 -7.16 -7.49
N VAL A 64 22.81 -8.09 -6.54
CA VAL A 64 23.86 -9.06 -6.17
C VAL A 64 24.24 -9.92 -7.38
N VAL A 65 23.26 -10.47 -8.09
CA VAL A 65 23.50 -11.29 -9.28
C VAL A 65 24.23 -10.48 -10.35
N ILE A 66 23.80 -9.25 -10.66
CA ILE A 66 24.45 -8.42 -11.67
C ILE A 66 25.89 -8.08 -11.28
N LEU A 67 26.16 -7.78 -10.00
CA LEU A 67 27.51 -7.54 -9.51
C LEU A 67 28.40 -8.77 -9.66
N LEU A 68 27.89 -9.96 -9.33
CA LEU A 68 28.64 -11.21 -9.45
C LEU A 68 28.98 -11.55 -10.91
N PHE A 69 28.09 -11.26 -11.85
CA PHE A 69 28.31 -11.56 -13.27
C PHE A 69 29.13 -10.49 -14.00
N LEU A 70 28.85 -9.21 -13.78
CA LEU A 70 29.48 -8.11 -14.54
C LEU A 70 30.70 -7.52 -13.80
N GLY A 71 30.87 -7.78 -12.51
CA GLY A 71 32.05 -7.37 -11.73
C GLY A 71 32.23 -5.85 -11.57
N SER A 72 31.29 -5.03 -12.05
CA SER A 72 31.41 -3.58 -12.08
C SER A 72 30.17 -2.89 -11.49
N PHE A 73 30.39 -1.96 -10.56
CA PHE A 73 29.33 -1.17 -9.93
C PHE A 73 28.56 -0.30 -10.93
N ARG A 74 29.22 0.11 -12.03
CA ARG A 74 28.58 0.90 -13.08
C ARG A 74 27.44 0.14 -13.76
N SER A 75 27.53 -1.18 -13.84
CA SER A 75 26.49 -2.04 -14.43
C SER A 75 25.21 -2.10 -13.59
N VAL A 76 25.31 -1.87 -12.28
CA VAL A 76 24.16 -1.88 -11.33
C VAL A 76 23.32 -0.61 -11.44
N MET A 77 23.92 0.49 -11.89
CA MET A 77 23.25 1.78 -12.00
C MET A 77 22.06 1.76 -12.97
N MET A 78 22.13 0.92 -14.01
CA MET A 78 21.04 0.72 -14.98
C MET A 78 19.77 0.18 -14.30
N PRO A 79 19.77 -1.01 -13.67
CA PRO A 79 18.59 -1.57 -13.03
C PRO A 79 17.99 -0.70 -11.92
N ILE A 80 18.84 -0.03 -11.13
CA ILE A 80 18.38 0.82 -10.01
C ILE A 80 17.46 1.94 -10.51
N VAL A 81 17.72 2.49 -11.70
CA VAL A 81 16.92 3.57 -12.27
C VAL A 81 15.75 3.03 -13.09
N THR A 82 15.95 1.93 -13.83
CA THR A 82 14.91 1.40 -14.72
C THR A 82 13.75 0.74 -13.98
N ILE A 83 13.98 0.11 -12.82
CA ILE A 83 12.94 -0.53 -11.99
C ILE A 83 11.90 0.46 -11.44
N PRO A 84 12.27 1.56 -10.75
CA PRO A 84 11.29 2.55 -10.31
C PRO A 84 10.63 3.27 -11.49
N LEU A 85 11.38 3.51 -12.58
CA LEU A 85 10.82 4.14 -13.78
C LEU A 85 9.75 3.28 -14.46
N SER A 86 9.94 1.96 -14.52
CA SER A 86 8.94 1.06 -15.10
C SER A 86 7.68 0.99 -14.24
N LEU A 87 7.82 0.98 -12.90
CA LEU A 87 6.72 1.03 -11.94
C LEU A 87 5.88 2.31 -12.12
N ILE A 88 6.53 3.47 -12.22
CA ILE A 88 5.86 4.75 -12.51
C ILE A 88 5.16 4.69 -13.88
N GLY A 89 5.80 4.10 -14.89
CA GLY A 89 5.21 3.93 -16.22
C GLY A 89 3.94 3.08 -16.20
N VAL A 90 3.94 1.97 -15.46
CA VAL A 90 2.74 1.13 -15.29
C VAL A 90 1.64 1.91 -14.54
N CYS A 91 1.98 2.58 -13.44
CA CYS A 91 1.02 3.43 -12.72
C CYS A 91 0.41 4.51 -13.60
N PHE A 92 1.21 5.13 -14.47
CA PHE A 92 0.74 6.14 -15.41
C PHE A 92 -0.26 5.56 -16.42
N ILE A 93 0.03 4.38 -16.97
CA ILE A 93 -0.88 3.72 -17.92
C ILE A 93 -2.17 3.29 -17.22
N LEU A 94 -2.08 2.72 -16.01
CA LEU A 94 -3.25 2.35 -15.22
C LEU A 94 -4.12 3.57 -14.94
N PHE A 95 -3.51 4.70 -14.57
CA PHE A 95 -4.21 5.96 -14.38
C PHE A 95 -4.88 6.45 -15.67
N ALA A 96 -4.18 6.39 -16.81
CA ALA A 96 -4.70 6.83 -18.11
C ALA A 96 -5.90 5.99 -18.58
N VAL A 97 -5.94 4.71 -18.24
CA VAL A 97 -7.04 3.78 -18.59
C VAL A 97 -8.13 3.76 -17.50
N GLY A 98 -7.91 4.41 -16.36
CA GLY A 98 -8.87 4.49 -15.25
C GLY A 98 -8.92 3.23 -14.37
N TYR A 99 -7.87 2.40 -14.39
CA TYR A 99 -7.74 1.25 -13.50
C TYR A 99 -7.24 1.66 -12.11
N SER A 100 -7.76 0.98 -11.08
CA SER A 100 -7.31 1.12 -9.70
C SER A 100 -6.23 0.09 -9.37
N ILE A 101 -5.28 0.47 -8.51
CA ILE A 101 -4.36 -0.49 -7.88
C ILE A 101 -5.14 -1.22 -6.78
N ASN A 102 -5.21 -2.55 -6.88
CA ASN A 102 -5.88 -3.42 -5.91
C ASN A 102 -5.03 -4.69 -5.71
N LEU A 103 -5.16 -5.30 -4.54
CA LEU A 103 -4.53 -6.58 -4.18
C LEU A 103 -5.14 -7.78 -4.92
N LEU A 104 -6.24 -7.58 -5.64
CA LEU A 104 -7.03 -8.60 -6.33
C LEU A 104 -6.89 -8.59 -7.86
N SER A 105 -5.86 -7.90 -8.39
CA SER A 105 -5.49 -7.97 -9.80
C SER A 105 -4.07 -8.47 -9.99
#